data_AF-A0A8B9RFE8-F1
#
_entry.id   AF-A0A8B9RFE8-F1
#
_cell.length_a   1.000
_cell.length_b   1.000
_cell.length_c   1.000
_cell.angle_alpha   90.00
_cell.angle_beta   90.00
_cell.angle_gamma   90.00
#
_symmetry.space_group_name_H-M   'P 1'
#
loop_
_entity.id
_entity.type
_entity.pdbx_description
1 polymer ?
#
loop_
_entity_poly.entity_id
_entity_poly.type
_entity_poly.pdbx_seq_one_letter_code
_entity_poly.pdbx_strand_id
1 'polypeptide(L)'
;STLGQQSSEVKEDGMEVEEGEMGDEDAPAPCSIPIDYNLYRKFWTLQDYFRNPVQCYDKFSWMTFVKFSDETLAVFKSYKLDDTQASKRKLEEMRTAGGEHVYFAKFLTSEKLMDLQLSDSNFRRHILLQYLILFQYLRGQVKFKSSNCVLNDDQTAWMEDTTKLVYQLLRETPPDGDKFAGMVEHILNTEENWNSWKNEGCPSFVKESEELTRLWNLNPDNMEACKSDSREFMPSLEDFFEEAIEQADPANMVEDEYKVVRNSNYGWRALRLLSRRSPHFFQPTNQQFKSLDEYLENMVIKLAKELPDLPSEEIKTGEEEDENGVSLLKTGSDSKSGYINIYIYI
;
A
#
# COMPACT_ATOMS: atom_id res chain seq x y z
N SER A 1 49.30 -15.18 23.92
CA SER A 1 48.57 -16.03 22.94
C SER A 1 48.54 -15.30 21.62
N THR A 2 49.56 -15.40 20.78
CA THR A 2 49.79 -16.42 19.73
C THR A 2 48.67 -16.55 18.70
N LEU A 3 49.04 -16.15 17.46
CA LEU A 3 48.56 -16.46 16.11
C LEU A 3 48.11 -15.17 15.38
N GLY A 4 48.82 -14.61 14.40
CA GLY A 4 49.86 -15.14 13.52
C GLY A 4 49.42 -14.94 12.07
N GLN A 5 49.77 -13.79 11.47
CA GLN A 5 49.69 -13.57 10.02
C GLN A 5 50.72 -14.47 9.32
N GLN A 6 50.29 -15.27 8.35
CA GLN A 6 51.13 -15.66 7.21
C GLN A 6 50.31 -15.67 5.92
N SER A 7 50.92 -15.04 4.92
CA SER A 7 50.58 -14.92 3.51
C SER A 7 50.38 -16.28 2.84
N SER A 8 49.28 -16.44 2.10
CA SER A 8 49.15 -17.46 1.07
C SER A 8 49.36 -16.83 -0.30
N GLU A 9 50.39 -17.32 -0.99
CA GLU A 9 50.69 -17.05 -2.40
C GLU A 9 49.48 -17.46 -3.26
N VAL A 10 48.95 -16.51 -4.03
CA VAL A 10 48.05 -16.83 -5.14
C VAL A 10 48.94 -17.22 -6.31
N LYS A 11 48.92 -18.50 -6.68
CA LYS A 11 49.49 -18.97 -7.95
C LYS A 11 48.63 -18.40 -9.08
N GLU A 12 49.27 -17.59 -9.94
CA GLU A 12 48.82 -17.32 -11.30
C GLU A 12 48.89 -18.63 -12.08
N ASP A 13 47.75 -19.28 -12.33
CA ASP A 13 47.64 -20.25 -13.41
C ASP A 13 47.25 -19.46 -14.66
N GLY A 14 48.24 -19.29 -15.55
CA GLY A 14 48.04 -18.77 -16.89
C GLY A 14 47.18 -19.76 -17.67
N MET A 15 45.95 -19.34 -17.99
CA MET A 15 45.04 -20.13 -18.82
C MET A 15 45.55 -20.04 -20.27
N GLU A 16 46.31 -21.06 -20.68
CA GLU A 16 46.71 -21.26 -22.07
C GLU A 16 45.44 -21.41 -22.92
N VAL A 17 45.26 -20.50 -23.87
CA VAL A 17 44.17 -20.53 -24.83
C VAL A 17 44.54 -21.54 -25.90
N GLU A 18 44.08 -22.77 -25.75
CA GLU A 18 44.21 -23.81 -26.77
C GLU A 18 43.27 -23.45 -27.95
N GLU A 19 43.85 -23.01 -29.07
CA GLU A 19 43.13 -22.85 -30.33
C GLU A 19 42.68 -24.23 -30.83
N GLY A 20 41.45 -24.60 -30.49
CA GLY A 20 40.78 -25.76 -31.07
C GLY A 20 40.49 -25.52 -32.55
N GLU A 21 41.29 -26.17 -33.41
CA GLU A 21 41.07 -26.31 -34.84
C GLU A 21 39.74 -27.05 -35.09
N MET A 22 38.72 -26.32 -35.54
CA MET A 22 37.40 -26.90 -35.85
C MET A 22 37.52 -27.58 -37.22
N GLY A 23 37.49 -28.92 -37.23
CA GLY A 23 37.55 -29.73 -38.44
C GLY A 23 36.46 -29.38 -39.44
N ASP A 24 36.88 -29.22 -40.70
CA ASP A 24 36.05 -29.04 -41.89
C ASP A 24 35.20 -30.30 -42.16
N GLU A 25 34.03 -30.46 -41.53
CA GLU A 25 32.98 -31.34 -42.07
C GLU A 25 31.58 -30.68 -41.89
N ASP A 26 30.92 -30.47 -43.03
CA ASP A 26 29.57 -29.94 -43.25
C ASP A 26 29.31 -28.45 -42.97
N ALA A 27 29.80 -27.59 -43.88
CA ALA A 27 29.36 -26.20 -43.99
C ALA A 27 27.85 -26.11 -44.28
N PRO A 28 27.03 -25.46 -43.41
CA PRO A 28 25.69 -25.05 -43.78
C PRO A 28 25.81 -24.01 -44.91
N ALA A 29 24.91 -24.06 -45.89
CA ALA A 29 24.89 -23.14 -47.01
C ALA A 29 25.08 -21.68 -46.54
N PRO A 30 25.97 -20.89 -47.18
CA PRO A 30 26.24 -19.53 -46.72
C PRO A 30 24.99 -18.67 -46.99
N CYS A 31 24.21 -18.41 -45.95
CA CYS A 31 23.30 -17.27 -45.89
C CYS A 31 24.10 -15.98 -45.72
N SER A 32 25.10 -15.73 -46.57
CA SER A 32 25.94 -14.53 -46.44
C SER A 32 25.24 -13.37 -47.14
N ILE A 33 24.54 -12.54 -46.37
CA ILE A 33 24.43 -11.13 -46.72
C ILE A 33 25.89 -10.64 -46.83
N PRO A 34 26.29 -9.89 -47.86
CA PRO A 34 27.57 -9.20 -47.80
C PRO A 34 27.45 -8.10 -46.74
N ILE A 35 27.71 -8.45 -45.47
CA ILE A 35 27.81 -7.48 -44.39
C ILE A 35 29.12 -6.73 -44.59
N ASP A 36 28.98 -5.57 -45.23
CA ASP A 36 30.06 -4.60 -45.31
C ASP A 36 30.38 -4.08 -43.90
N TYR A 37 31.67 -3.94 -43.58
CA TYR A 37 32.19 -3.27 -42.38
C TYR A 37 31.47 -1.96 -42.08
N ASN A 38 31.01 -1.27 -43.13
CA ASN A 38 30.17 -0.07 -43.01
C ASN A 38 28.86 -0.30 -42.23
N LEU A 39 28.16 -1.42 -42.44
CA LEU A 39 26.93 -1.73 -41.69
C LEU A 39 27.24 -1.98 -40.22
N TYR A 40 28.28 -2.76 -39.93
CA TYR A 40 28.75 -3.01 -38.56
C TYR A 40 29.04 -1.69 -37.83
N ARG A 41 29.81 -0.79 -38.46
CA ARG A 41 30.14 0.53 -37.87
C ARG A 41 28.89 1.36 -37.59
N LYS A 42 27.97 1.48 -38.55
CA LYS A 42 26.72 2.24 -38.39
C LYS A 42 25.83 1.65 -37.29
N PHE A 43 25.69 0.32 -37.27
CA PHE A 43 24.91 -0.40 -36.27
C PHE A 43 25.44 -0.17 -34.85
N TRP A 44 26.75 -0.28 -34.63
CA TRP A 44 27.32 -0.06 -33.30
C TRP A 44 27.34 1.42 -32.91
N THR A 45 27.41 2.35 -33.87
CA THR A 45 27.18 3.77 -33.59
C THR A 45 25.74 4.02 -33.14
N LEU A 46 24.73 3.29 -33.64
CA LEU A 46 23.35 3.38 -33.12
C LEU A 46 23.26 3.06 -31.63
N GLN A 47 24.07 2.11 -31.15
CA GLN A 47 24.09 1.73 -29.73
C GLN A 47 24.50 2.86 -28.81
N ASP A 48 25.29 3.82 -29.28
CA ASP A 48 25.66 4.99 -28.48
C ASP A 48 24.46 5.94 -28.27
N TYR A 49 23.53 6.02 -29.24
CA TYR A 49 22.28 6.77 -29.07
C TYR A 49 21.32 6.08 -28.10
N PHE A 50 21.25 4.74 -28.11
CA PHE A 50 20.46 3.99 -27.12
C PHE A 50 21.02 4.14 -25.70
N ARG A 51 22.36 4.22 -25.56
CA ARG A 51 23.04 4.47 -24.28
C ARG A 51 22.87 5.91 -23.79
N ASN A 52 22.86 6.88 -24.71
CA ASN A 52 22.72 8.30 -24.39
C ASN A 52 21.60 8.95 -25.23
N PRO A 53 20.34 8.78 -24.83
CA PRO A 53 19.19 9.23 -25.61
C PRO A 53 19.09 10.76 -25.71
N VAL A 54 19.77 11.51 -24.84
CA VAL A 54 19.79 12.99 -24.88
C VAL A 54 20.44 13.52 -26.16
N GLN A 55 21.35 12.75 -26.77
CA GLN A 55 21.98 13.14 -28.04
C GLN A 55 20.99 13.23 -29.20
N CYS A 56 19.83 12.57 -29.10
CA CYS A 56 18.79 12.63 -30.13
C CYS A 56 18.13 14.02 -30.24
N TYR A 57 18.37 14.92 -29.29
CA TYR A 57 17.90 16.31 -29.35
C TYR A 57 18.87 17.26 -30.08
N ASP A 58 20.10 16.81 -30.38
CA ASP A 58 21.04 17.58 -31.21
C ASP A 58 20.75 17.34 -32.71
N LYS A 59 20.83 18.41 -33.51
CA LYS A 59 20.44 18.38 -34.93
C LYS A 59 21.28 17.42 -35.77
N PHE A 60 22.61 17.46 -35.63
CA PHE A 60 23.51 16.62 -36.44
C PHE A 60 23.45 15.16 -35.98
N SER A 61 23.39 14.97 -34.67
CA SER A 61 23.23 13.68 -34.02
C SER A 61 21.92 13.00 -34.44
N TRP A 62 20.81 13.74 -34.49
CA TRP A 62 19.53 13.26 -34.97
C TRP A 62 19.57 12.82 -36.43
N MET A 63 20.13 13.64 -37.33
CA MET A 63 20.23 13.29 -38.75
C MET A 63 21.04 11.99 -38.96
N THR A 64 22.10 11.81 -38.17
CA THR A 64 22.92 10.59 -38.19
C THR A 64 22.15 9.39 -37.65
N PHE A 65 21.44 9.56 -36.53
CA PHE A 65 20.58 8.53 -35.94
C PHE A 65 19.50 8.05 -36.92
N VAL A 66 18.79 8.97 -37.57
CA VAL A 66 17.76 8.65 -38.58
C VAL A 66 18.38 7.85 -39.72
N LYS A 67 19.47 8.36 -40.32
CA LYS A 67 20.14 7.70 -41.43
C LYS A 67 20.57 6.27 -41.09
N PHE A 68 21.24 6.08 -39.95
CA PHE A 68 21.73 4.75 -39.57
C PHE A 68 20.58 3.81 -39.18
N SER A 69 19.50 4.35 -38.62
CA SER A 69 18.29 3.60 -38.30
C SER A 69 17.58 3.11 -39.55
N ASP A 70 17.38 3.99 -40.54
CA ASP A 70 16.75 3.62 -41.81
C ASP A 70 17.54 2.50 -42.51
N GLU A 71 18.86 2.60 -42.54
CA GLU A 71 19.72 1.55 -43.12
C GLU A 71 19.62 0.22 -42.34
N THR A 72 19.65 0.26 -41.01
CA THR A 72 19.57 -0.94 -40.16
C THR A 72 18.21 -1.62 -40.26
N LEU A 73 17.12 -0.84 -40.19
CA LEU A 73 15.75 -1.35 -40.31
C LEU A 73 15.46 -1.84 -41.73
N ALA A 74 16.07 -1.24 -42.75
CA ALA A 74 16.00 -1.76 -44.12
C ALA A 74 16.62 -3.15 -44.24
N VAL A 75 17.74 -3.42 -43.56
CA VAL A 75 18.35 -4.77 -43.49
C VAL A 75 17.43 -5.76 -42.78
N PHE A 76 16.83 -5.38 -41.65
CA PHE A 76 15.87 -6.25 -40.95
C PHE A 76 14.63 -6.53 -41.79
N LYS A 77 14.20 -5.56 -42.60
CA LYS A 77 13.05 -5.70 -43.49
C LYS A 77 13.37 -6.58 -44.69
N SER A 78 14.56 -6.45 -45.28
CA SER A 78 14.97 -7.20 -46.48
C SER A 78 15.33 -8.65 -46.16
N TYR A 79 15.94 -8.91 -45.00
CA TYR A 79 16.24 -10.26 -44.55
C TYR A 79 15.15 -10.77 -43.61
N LYS A 80 14.24 -11.61 -44.11
CA LYS A 80 13.23 -12.28 -43.28
C LYS A 80 13.84 -13.51 -42.63
N LEU A 81 13.61 -13.65 -41.32
CA LEU A 81 13.94 -14.89 -40.62
C LEU A 81 12.91 -15.95 -41.03
N ASP A 82 13.40 -17.13 -41.41
CA ASP A 82 12.51 -18.26 -41.62
C ASP A 82 12.00 -18.76 -40.25
N ASP A 83 10.80 -19.35 -40.23
CA ASP A 83 10.25 -19.92 -38.99
C ASP A 83 11.00 -21.22 -38.70
N THR A 84 12.19 -21.10 -38.09
CA THR A 84 13.14 -22.21 -37.94
C THR A 84 12.67 -23.21 -36.89
N GLN A 85 11.59 -23.93 -37.19
CA GLN A 85 11.16 -25.13 -36.47
C GLN A 85 12.28 -26.18 -36.43
N ALA A 86 13.19 -26.16 -37.41
CA ALA A 86 14.41 -26.97 -37.43
C ALA A 86 15.41 -26.62 -36.31
N SER A 87 15.51 -25.35 -35.92
CA SER A 87 16.41 -24.89 -34.85
C SER A 87 15.82 -25.19 -33.46
N LYS A 88 14.48 -25.15 -33.33
CA LYS A 88 13.80 -25.65 -32.11
C LYS A 88 14.07 -27.12 -31.86
N ARG A 89 14.03 -27.99 -32.89
CA ARG A 89 14.37 -29.41 -32.76
C ARG A 89 15.82 -29.61 -32.32
N LYS A 90 16.76 -28.90 -32.96
CA LYS A 90 18.20 -28.99 -32.65
C LYS A 90 18.56 -28.42 -31.27
N LEU A 91 17.87 -27.37 -30.82
CA LEU A 91 18.06 -26.75 -29.49
C LEU A 91 17.44 -27.58 -28.37
N GLU A 92 16.27 -28.20 -28.60
CA GLU A 92 15.68 -29.19 -27.70
C GLU A 92 16.59 -30.43 -27.56
N GLU A 93 17.15 -30.92 -28.67
CA GLU A 93 18.12 -32.03 -28.67
C GLU A 93 19.40 -31.70 -27.87
N MET A 94 19.94 -30.48 -28.00
CA MET A 94 21.10 -30.04 -27.19
C MET A 94 20.76 -29.84 -25.71
N ARG A 95 19.53 -29.41 -25.37
CA ARG A 95 19.07 -29.31 -23.97
C ARG A 95 18.99 -30.68 -23.29
N THR A 96 18.61 -31.73 -24.04
CA THR A 96 18.62 -33.11 -23.52
C THR A 96 20.02 -33.73 -23.39
N ALA A 97 21.05 -33.13 -23.99
CA ALA A 97 22.43 -33.66 -23.96
C ALA A 97 23.26 -33.24 -22.73
N GLY A 98 22.67 -32.61 -21.72
CA GLY A 98 23.35 -32.29 -20.47
C GLY A 98 24.39 -31.16 -20.53
N GLY A 99 24.41 -30.37 -21.61
CA GLY A 99 25.28 -29.20 -21.73
C GLY A 99 24.86 -28.08 -20.78
N GLU A 100 25.83 -27.50 -20.06
CA GLU A 100 25.61 -26.34 -19.18
C GLU A 100 25.11 -25.15 -20.03
N HIS A 101 23.96 -24.57 -19.66
CA HIS A 101 23.38 -23.47 -20.43
C HIS A 101 24.18 -22.18 -20.19
N VAL A 102 25.16 -21.91 -21.06
CA VAL A 102 25.98 -20.70 -20.98
C VAL A 102 25.13 -19.47 -21.33
N TYR A 103 24.97 -18.56 -20.36
CA TYR A 103 24.24 -17.31 -20.53
C TYR A 103 25.17 -16.17 -20.92
N PHE A 104 24.85 -15.48 -22.01
CA PHE A 104 25.61 -14.30 -22.47
C PHE A 104 24.95 -13.01 -21.98
N ALA A 105 25.56 -12.35 -20.98
CA ALA A 105 25.01 -11.14 -20.37
C ALA A 105 25.17 -9.86 -21.22
N LYS A 106 26.06 -9.86 -22.22
CA LYS A 106 26.39 -8.69 -23.06
C LYS A 106 26.41 -9.08 -24.53
N PHE A 107 26.13 -8.12 -25.40
CA PHE A 107 26.25 -8.33 -26.84
C PHE A 107 27.71 -8.57 -27.24
N LEU A 108 27.91 -9.50 -28.15
CA LEU A 108 29.23 -9.79 -28.73
C LEU A 108 29.50 -8.79 -29.85
N THR A 109 30.35 -7.80 -29.63
CA THR A 109 30.65 -6.76 -30.62
C THR A 109 31.74 -7.20 -31.61
N SER A 110 31.70 -8.45 -32.06
CA SER A 110 32.67 -8.95 -33.05
C SER A 110 32.10 -8.75 -34.45
N GLU A 111 32.84 -8.10 -35.33
CA GLU A 111 32.47 -7.91 -36.74
C GLU A 111 32.19 -9.26 -37.42
N LYS A 112 33.03 -10.26 -37.15
CA LYS A 112 32.91 -11.61 -37.73
C LYS A 112 31.62 -12.34 -37.35
N LEU A 113 30.94 -11.89 -36.29
CA LEU A 113 29.71 -12.49 -35.80
C LEU A 113 28.45 -11.77 -36.27
N MET A 114 28.57 -10.65 -36.99
CA MET A 114 27.43 -9.80 -37.32
C MET A 114 26.38 -10.56 -38.15
N ASP A 115 26.80 -11.40 -39.12
CA ASP A 115 25.90 -12.24 -39.92
C ASP A 115 25.07 -13.19 -39.05
N LEU A 116 25.75 -13.84 -38.11
CA LEU A 116 25.13 -14.79 -37.19
C LEU A 116 24.15 -14.07 -36.25
N GLN A 117 24.52 -12.89 -35.75
CA GLN A 117 23.66 -12.07 -34.89
C GLN A 117 22.44 -11.54 -35.62
N LEU A 118 22.59 -11.09 -36.87
CA LEU A 118 21.46 -10.65 -37.68
C LEU A 118 20.49 -11.79 -38.01
N SER A 119 20.95 -13.03 -37.98
CA SER A 119 20.14 -14.24 -38.15
C SER A 119 19.46 -14.70 -36.85
N ASP A 120 19.87 -14.15 -35.69
CA ASP A 120 19.29 -14.48 -34.39
C ASP A 120 18.02 -13.66 -34.11
N SER A 121 16.92 -14.38 -33.88
CA SER A 121 15.61 -13.78 -33.56
C SER A 121 15.60 -12.97 -32.25
N ASN A 122 16.27 -13.45 -31.21
CA ASN A 122 16.37 -12.74 -29.94
C ASN A 122 17.19 -11.47 -30.14
N PHE A 123 18.31 -11.53 -30.85
CA PHE A 123 19.10 -10.34 -31.14
C PHE A 123 18.25 -9.25 -31.81
N ARG A 124 17.49 -9.60 -32.86
CA ARG A 124 16.56 -8.66 -33.48
C ARG A 124 15.53 -8.08 -32.52
N ARG A 125 14.93 -8.92 -31.66
CA ARG A 125 13.99 -8.47 -30.64
C ARG A 125 14.60 -7.46 -29.69
N HIS A 126 15.83 -7.69 -29.23
CA HIS A 126 16.52 -6.75 -28.35
C HIS A 126 16.68 -5.38 -29.02
N ILE A 127 17.14 -5.35 -30.27
CA ILE A 127 17.34 -4.10 -31.01
C ILE A 127 16.01 -3.38 -31.27
N LEU A 128 14.99 -4.11 -31.73
CA LEU A 128 13.66 -3.54 -31.97
C LEU A 128 13.02 -3.02 -30.67
N LEU A 129 13.21 -3.72 -29.55
CA LEU A 129 12.74 -3.28 -28.25
C LEU A 129 13.48 -2.02 -27.77
N GLN A 130 14.80 -1.92 -28.00
CA GLN A 130 15.57 -0.70 -27.73
C GLN A 130 15.02 0.51 -28.49
N TYR A 131 14.61 0.33 -29.76
CA TYR A 131 13.93 1.38 -30.52
C TYR A 131 12.64 1.83 -29.84
N LEU A 132 11.77 0.89 -29.44
CA LEU A 132 10.50 1.24 -28.80
C LEU A 132 10.70 1.98 -27.46
N ILE A 133 11.62 1.50 -26.62
CA ILE A 133 11.96 2.14 -25.34
C ILE A 133 12.51 3.55 -25.59
N LEU A 134 13.40 3.72 -26.57
CA LEU A 134 13.93 5.03 -26.93
C LEU A 134 12.83 5.98 -27.42
N PHE A 135 11.94 5.50 -28.30
CA PHE A 135 10.85 6.33 -28.81
C PHE A 135 9.86 6.73 -27.73
N GLN A 136 9.49 5.82 -26.83
CA GLN A 136 8.67 6.14 -25.67
C GLN A 136 9.38 7.14 -24.75
N TYR A 137 10.68 6.97 -24.52
CA TYR A 137 11.46 7.94 -23.77
C TYR A 137 11.40 9.31 -24.45
N LEU A 138 11.72 9.43 -25.74
CA LEU A 138 11.79 10.72 -26.43
C LEU A 138 10.45 11.46 -26.46
N ARG A 139 9.32 10.74 -26.59
CA ARG A 139 7.96 11.30 -26.51
C ARG A 139 7.54 11.64 -25.08
N GLY A 140 7.99 10.86 -24.10
CA GLY A 140 7.61 10.98 -22.71
C GLY A 140 8.06 12.30 -22.11
N GLN A 141 7.12 13.01 -21.51
CA GLN A 141 7.42 14.14 -20.62
C GLN A 141 7.84 13.58 -19.26
N VAL A 142 8.92 14.11 -18.69
CA VAL A 142 9.39 13.75 -17.36
C VAL A 142 9.77 15.03 -16.64
N LYS A 143 9.39 15.18 -15.37
CA LYS A 143 9.68 16.39 -14.57
C LYS A 143 11.16 16.82 -14.57
N PHE A 144 12.07 15.89 -14.81
CA PHE A 144 13.52 16.12 -14.80
C PHE A 144 14.13 16.34 -16.18
N LYS A 145 13.34 16.30 -17.26
CA LYS A 145 13.83 16.65 -18.60
C LYS A 145 13.93 18.17 -18.75
N SER A 146 14.97 18.61 -19.45
CA SER A 146 15.12 20.02 -19.80
C SER A 146 13.99 20.46 -20.74
N SER A 147 13.53 21.69 -20.62
CA SER A 147 12.55 22.31 -21.54
C SER A 147 13.01 22.33 -23.00
N ASN A 148 14.32 22.17 -23.25
CA ASN A 148 14.90 22.16 -24.59
C ASN A 148 14.89 20.75 -25.24
N CYS A 149 14.51 19.71 -24.49
CA CYS A 149 14.40 18.34 -24.97
C CYS A 149 13.05 18.10 -25.66
N VAL A 150 12.80 18.83 -26.74
CA VAL A 150 11.55 18.77 -27.52
C VAL A 150 11.88 18.40 -28.97
N LEU A 151 11.08 17.50 -29.54
CA LEU A 151 11.16 17.13 -30.95
C LEU A 151 10.22 18.02 -31.77
N ASN A 152 10.62 18.31 -33.01
CA ASN A 152 9.74 19.01 -33.96
C ASN A 152 8.73 18.05 -34.62
N ASP A 153 7.81 18.61 -35.41
CA ASP A 153 6.73 17.84 -36.04
C ASP A 153 7.25 16.79 -37.03
N ASP A 154 8.27 17.12 -37.84
CA ASP A 154 8.87 16.18 -38.80
C ASP A 154 9.54 15.00 -38.07
N GLN A 155 10.25 15.28 -36.97
CA GLN A 155 10.88 14.26 -36.11
C GLN A 155 9.84 13.35 -35.48
N THR A 156 8.75 13.93 -35.00
CA THR A 156 7.64 13.19 -34.37
C THR A 156 6.94 12.30 -35.40
N ALA A 157 6.67 12.80 -36.60
CA ALA A 157 6.08 12.03 -37.69
C ALA A 157 6.98 10.85 -38.11
N TRP A 158 8.28 11.09 -38.29
CA TRP A 158 9.24 10.01 -38.60
C TRP A 158 9.26 8.94 -37.51
N MET A 159 9.23 9.34 -36.23
CA MET A 159 9.17 8.40 -35.11
C MET A 159 7.89 7.57 -35.10
N GLU A 160 6.74 8.16 -35.39
CA GLU A 160 5.47 7.42 -35.44
C GLU A 160 5.46 6.38 -36.55
N ASP A 161 5.95 6.73 -37.74
CA ASP A 161 6.05 5.79 -38.86
C ASP A 161 7.10 4.70 -38.61
N THR A 162 8.22 5.06 -38.01
CA THR A 162 9.26 4.08 -37.62
C THR A 162 8.77 3.17 -36.50
N THR A 163 7.96 3.67 -35.56
CA THR A 163 7.32 2.85 -34.51
C THR A 163 6.41 1.80 -35.13
N LYS A 164 5.58 2.16 -36.12
CA LYS A 164 4.73 1.21 -36.85
C LYS A 164 5.58 0.13 -37.54
N LEU A 165 6.68 0.54 -38.19
CA LEU A 165 7.61 -0.39 -38.83
C LEU A 165 8.27 -1.35 -37.82
N VAL A 166 8.71 -0.85 -36.68
CA VAL A 166 9.33 -1.67 -35.62
C VAL A 166 8.36 -2.71 -35.08
N TYR A 167 7.09 -2.32 -34.81
CA TYR A 167 6.06 -3.28 -34.42
C TYR A 167 5.75 -4.30 -35.52
N GLN A 168 5.73 -3.88 -36.80
CA GLN A 168 5.59 -4.81 -37.92
C GLN A 168 6.73 -5.85 -37.92
N LEU A 169 7.98 -5.41 -37.80
CA LEU A 169 9.15 -6.30 -37.79
C LEU A 169 9.15 -7.24 -36.57
N LEU A 170 8.69 -6.77 -35.40
CA LEU A 170 8.52 -7.63 -34.21
C LEU A 170 7.49 -8.74 -34.45
N ARG A 171 6.35 -8.42 -35.06
CA ARG A 171 5.31 -9.41 -35.40
C ARG A 171 5.82 -10.45 -36.40
N GLU A 172 6.63 -10.01 -37.35
CA GLU A 172 7.26 -10.88 -38.35
C GLU A 172 8.48 -11.67 -37.80
N THR A 173 8.91 -11.43 -36.56
CA THR A 173 10.07 -12.11 -35.95
C THR A 173 9.64 -13.35 -35.15
N PRO A 174 9.93 -14.57 -35.62
CA PRO A 174 9.59 -15.79 -34.89
C PRO A 174 10.40 -15.94 -33.59
N PRO A 175 9.97 -16.79 -32.64
CA PRO A 175 8.70 -17.51 -32.57
C PRO A 175 7.58 -16.68 -31.90
N ASP A 176 6.31 -16.85 -32.30
CA ASP A 176 5.15 -16.17 -31.68
C ASP A 176 5.26 -14.62 -31.71
N GLY A 177 5.72 -14.05 -32.83
CA GLY A 177 5.97 -12.61 -32.97
C GLY A 177 4.76 -11.73 -32.62
N ASP A 178 3.54 -12.12 -33.00
CA ASP A 178 2.31 -11.39 -32.64
C ASP A 178 2.06 -11.33 -31.14
N LYS A 179 2.24 -12.44 -30.42
CA LYS A 179 2.08 -12.47 -28.96
C LYS A 179 3.16 -11.63 -28.28
N PHE A 180 4.40 -11.75 -28.74
CA PHE A 180 5.51 -10.96 -28.22
C PHE A 180 5.27 -9.46 -28.42
N ALA A 181 4.85 -9.04 -29.61
CA ALA A 181 4.52 -7.64 -29.89
C ALA A 181 3.37 -7.12 -29.00
N GLY A 182 2.31 -7.91 -28.80
CA GLY A 182 1.21 -7.55 -27.90
C GLY A 182 1.64 -7.45 -26.43
N MET A 183 2.54 -8.32 -25.97
CA MET A 183 3.13 -8.23 -24.63
C MET A 183 3.97 -6.95 -24.48
N VAL A 184 4.79 -6.63 -25.48
CA VAL A 184 5.61 -5.41 -25.48
C VAL A 184 4.73 -4.16 -25.42
N GLU A 185 3.67 -4.09 -26.22
CA GLU A 185 2.70 -2.99 -26.18
C GLU A 185 2.07 -2.84 -24.80
N HIS A 186 1.67 -3.95 -24.17
CA HIS A 186 1.15 -3.91 -22.80
C HIS A 186 2.18 -3.43 -21.78
N ILE A 187 3.43 -3.91 -21.84
CA ILE A 187 4.51 -3.49 -20.94
C ILE A 187 4.79 -1.99 -21.09
N LEU A 188 4.91 -1.50 -22.31
CA LEU A 188 5.15 -0.09 -22.60
C LEU A 188 4.01 0.80 -22.08
N ASN A 189 2.75 0.37 -22.22
CA ASN A 189 1.60 1.05 -21.60
C ASN A 189 1.69 1.07 -20.06
N THR A 190 2.15 -0.02 -19.42
CA THR A 190 2.37 -0.02 -17.96
C THR A 190 3.52 0.89 -17.54
N GLU A 191 4.55 1.04 -18.38
CA GLU A 191 5.64 1.99 -18.15
C GLU A 191 5.15 3.45 -18.24
N GLU A 192 4.21 3.77 -19.14
CA GLU A 192 3.58 5.10 -19.19
C GLU A 192 2.86 5.43 -17.88
N ASN A 193 2.10 4.47 -17.33
CA ASN A 193 1.44 4.62 -16.04
C ASN A 193 2.46 4.87 -14.91
N TRP A 194 3.56 4.11 -14.90
CA TRP A 194 4.63 4.29 -13.93
C TRP A 194 5.32 5.65 -14.07
N ASN A 195 5.50 6.12 -15.30
CA ASN A 195 6.05 7.44 -15.58
C ASN A 195 5.10 8.55 -15.09
N SER A 196 3.79 8.44 -15.33
CA SER A 196 2.78 9.38 -14.80
C SER A 196 2.82 9.44 -13.28
N TRP A 197 2.78 8.28 -12.61
CA TRP A 197 2.84 8.20 -11.15
C TRP A 197 4.10 8.87 -10.57
N LYS A 198 5.27 8.64 -11.19
CA LYS A 198 6.52 9.35 -10.81
C LYS A 198 6.43 10.84 -11.06
N ASN A 199 5.90 11.25 -12.20
CA ASN A 199 5.68 12.66 -12.52
C ASN A 199 4.70 13.33 -11.56
N GLU A 200 3.77 12.61 -10.95
CA GLU A 200 2.88 13.13 -9.92
C GLU A 200 3.54 13.26 -8.54
N GLY A 201 4.81 12.86 -8.41
CA GLY A 201 5.55 12.92 -7.15
C GLY A 201 5.39 11.65 -6.31
N CYS A 202 5.13 10.51 -6.96
CA CYS A 202 5.01 9.21 -6.32
C CYS A 202 3.92 9.17 -5.23
N PRO A 203 2.65 9.49 -5.55
CA PRO A 203 1.59 9.48 -4.55
C PRO A 203 1.46 8.10 -3.89
N SER A 204 1.19 8.08 -2.59
CA SER A 204 1.03 6.83 -1.86
C SER A 204 -0.10 5.98 -2.46
N PHE A 205 0.13 4.69 -2.62
CA PHE A 205 -0.92 3.73 -2.97
C PHE A 205 -1.86 3.46 -1.78
N VAL A 206 -1.48 3.85 -0.57
CA VAL A 206 -2.32 3.75 0.61
C VAL A 206 -3.42 4.80 0.49
N LYS A 207 -4.63 4.35 0.20
CA LYS A 207 -5.82 5.19 0.34
C LYS A 207 -6.14 5.29 1.82
N GLU A 208 -5.86 6.44 2.42
CA GLU A 208 -6.31 6.73 3.77
C GLU A 208 -7.84 6.70 3.79
N SER A 209 -8.43 5.91 4.71
CA SER A 209 -9.86 5.97 4.95
C SER A 209 -10.11 7.06 5.98
N GLU A 210 -10.70 8.17 5.55
CA GLU A 210 -11.04 9.29 6.42
C GLU A 210 -11.86 8.83 7.64
N GLU A 211 -12.78 7.87 7.45
CA GLU A 211 -13.56 7.30 8.54
C GLU A 211 -12.73 6.44 9.50
N LEU A 212 -11.79 5.63 9.01
CA LEU A 212 -10.89 4.91 9.91
C LEU A 212 -10.00 5.88 10.69
N THR A 213 -9.43 6.88 10.03
CA THR A 213 -8.63 7.91 10.69
C THR A 213 -9.45 8.66 11.74
N ARG A 214 -10.71 9.01 11.44
CA ARG A 214 -11.63 9.65 12.40
C ARG A 214 -11.92 8.73 13.59
N LEU A 215 -12.27 7.46 13.35
CA LEU A 215 -12.61 6.51 14.40
C LEU A 215 -11.42 6.25 15.34
N TRP A 216 -10.23 6.06 14.79
CA TRP A 216 -9.02 5.82 15.57
C TRP A 216 -8.58 7.04 16.38
N ASN A 217 -8.97 8.25 15.97
CA ASN A 217 -8.66 9.49 16.68
C ASN A 217 -9.83 10.03 17.53
N LEU A 218 -10.94 9.27 17.66
CA LEU A 218 -12.12 9.73 18.40
C LEU A 218 -11.82 9.99 19.88
N ASN A 219 -10.96 9.18 20.49
CA ASN A 219 -10.40 9.41 21.81
C ASN A 219 -8.92 9.00 21.82
N PRO A 220 -7.99 9.94 21.97
CA PRO A 220 -6.54 9.63 22.00
C PRO A 220 -6.18 8.68 23.15
N ASP A 221 -6.90 8.76 24.27
CA ASP A 221 -6.77 7.85 25.40
C ASP A 221 -8.11 7.14 25.66
N ASN A 222 -8.17 5.87 25.25
CA ASN A 222 -9.33 5.02 25.45
C ASN A 222 -9.62 4.75 26.94
N MET A 223 -8.62 4.80 27.81
CA MET A 223 -8.79 4.55 29.24
C MET A 223 -9.48 5.72 29.92
N GLU A 224 -9.10 6.96 29.57
CA GLU A 224 -9.79 8.15 30.06
C GLU A 224 -11.21 8.25 29.50
N ALA A 225 -11.42 7.90 28.23
CA ALA A 225 -12.76 7.85 27.65
C ALA A 225 -13.71 6.89 28.37
N CYS A 226 -13.18 5.79 28.92
CA CYS A 226 -13.95 4.82 29.71
C CYS A 226 -14.35 5.33 31.10
N LYS A 227 -13.67 6.36 31.63
CA LYS A 227 -13.94 6.95 32.96
C LYS A 227 -14.90 8.15 32.91
N SER A 228 -15.34 8.56 31.73
CA SER A 228 -16.24 9.71 31.60
C SER A 228 -17.56 9.48 32.33
N ASP A 229 -18.01 10.46 33.11
CA ASP A 229 -19.31 10.46 33.79
C ASP A 229 -20.48 10.24 32.81
N SER A 230 -20.33 10.65 31.55
CA SER A 230 -21.31 10.39 30.48
C SER A 230 -21.51 8.90 30.17
N ARG A 231 -20.59 8.03 30.61
CA ARG A 231 -20.68 6.57 30.51
C ARG A 231 -21.23 5.91 31.79
N GLU A 232 -21.55 6.70 32.82
CA GLU A 232 -22.31 6.20 33.97
C GLU A 232 -23.80 6.13 33.63
N PHE A 233 -24.21 5.04 32.97
CA PHE A 233 -25.61 4.82 32.60
C PHE A 233 -26.52 4.40 33.77
N MET A 234 -26.00 4.41 35.00
CA MET A 234 -26.72 3.92 36.17
C MET A 234 -27.49 5.08 36.82
N PRO A 235 -28.83 5.05 36.84
CA PRO A 235 -29.62 6.11 37.46
C PRO A 235 -29.42 6.14 38.98
N SER A 236 -29.79 7.26 39.61
CA SER A 236 -29.87 7.35 41.07
C SER A 236 -31.07 6.54 41.59
N LEU A 237 -31.10 6.27 42.90
CA LEU A 237 -32.27 5.63 43.52
C LEU A 237 -33.49 6.55 43.48
N GLU A 238 -33.28 7.85 43.68
CA GLU A 238 -34.32 8.88 43.65
C GLU A 238 -34.98 8.91 42.28
N ASP A 239 -34.19 9.10 41.21
CA ASP A 239 -34.71 9.19 39.83
C ASP A 239 -35.42 7.90 39.38
N PHE A 240 -34.91 6.73 39.79
CA PHE A 240 -35.48 5.46 39.32
C PHE A 240 -36.75 5.05 40.07
N PHE A 241 -36.86 5.42 41.36
CA PHE A 241 -38.00 5.06 42.21
C PHE A 241 -39.04 6.18 42.36
N GLU A 242 -38.82 7.38 41.80
CA GLU A 242 -39.76 8.51 41.81
C GLU A 242 -41.21 8.08 41.53
N GLU A 243 -41.45 7.47 40.37
CA GLU A 243 -42.78 6.98 39.96
C GLU A 243 -43.35 5.94 40.95
N ALA A 244 -42.51 5.05 41.47
CA ALA A 244 -42.96 4.03 42.43
C ALA A 244 -43.31 4.63 43.80
N ILE A 245 -42.58 5.67 44.22
CA ILE A 245 -42.82 6.41 45.46
C ILE A 245 -44.12 7.20 45.35
N GLU A 246 -44.36 7.89 44.23
CA GLU A 246 -45.63 8.58 43.97
C GLU A 246 -46.82 7.60 44.00
N GLN A 247 -46.69 6.42 43.38
CA GLN A 247 -47.73 5.39 43.40
C GLN A 247 -47.97 4.74 44.77
N ALA A 248 -47.03 4.87 45.70
CA ALA A 248 -47.16 4.38 47.06
C ALA A 248 -47.94 5.34 47.98
N ASP A 249 -48.11 6.62 47.58
CA ASP A 249 -48.91 7.59 48.32
C ASP A 249 -50.42 7.29 48.17
N PRO A 250 -51.14 7.04 49.29
CA PRO A 250 -52.59 6.82 49.26
C PRO A 250 -53.40 7.98 48.63
N ALA A 251 -52.86 9.20 48.60
CA ALA A 251 -53.52 10.36 47.99
C ALA A 251 -53.66 10.25 46.46
N ASN A 252 -52.74 9.52 45.81
CA ASN A 252 -52.70 9.39 44.35
C ASN A 252 -53.67 8.33 43.80
N MET A 253 -54.35 7.58 44.68
CA MET A 253 -55.42 6.62 44.35
C MET A 253 -55.08 5.66 43.18
N VAL A 254 -53.83 5.20 43.10
CA VAL A 254 -53.38 4.28 42.04
C VAL A 254 -53.83 2.86 42.37
N GLU A 255 -54.54 2.23 41.44
CA GLU A 255 -54.98 0.83 41.61
C GLU A 255 -53.76 -0.11 41.61
N ASP A 256 -53.87 -1.12 42.45
CA ASP A 256 -52.81 -2.07 42.76
C ASP A 256 -52.25 -2.79 41.52
N GLU A 257 -53.11 -3.08 40.52
CA GLU A 257 -52.74 -3.74 39.27
C GLU A 257 -51.83 -2.87 38.37
N TYR A 258 -51.87 -1.55 38.51
CA TYR A 258 -51.11 -0.61 37.67
C TYR A 258 -49.80 -0.14 38.32
N LYS A 259 -49.49 -0.58 39.53
CA LYS A 259 -48.25 -0.21 40.21
C LYS A 259 -47.02 -0.76 39.47
N VAL A 260 -46.02 0.10 39.22
CA VAL A 260 -44.80 -0.27 38.50
C VAL A 260 -43.99 -1.37 39.18
N VAL A 261 -44.08 -1.48 40.50
CA VAL A 261 -43.45 -2.56 41.29
C VAL A 261 -43.96 -3.95 40.92
N ARG A 262 -45.17 -4.06 40.34
CA ARG A 262 -45.71 -5.33 39.83
C ARG A 262 -45.26 -5.65 38.40
N ASN A 263 -44.64 -4.71 37.70
CA ASN A 263 -44.02 -4.97 36.41
C ASN A 263 -42.73 -5.77 36.59
N SER A 264 -42.68 -6.97 36.01
CA SER A 264 -41.51 -7.87 36.12
C SER A 264 -40.19 -7.23 35.66
N ASN A 265 -40.19 -6.49 34.54
CA ASN A 265 -38.97 -5.84 34.05
C ASN A 265 -38.52 -4.70 34.96
N TYR A 266 -39.47 -3.90 35.46
CA TYR A 266 -39.18 -2.88 36.47
C TYR A 266 -38.59 -3.52 37.71
N GLY A 267 -39.21 -4.58 38.24
CA GLY A 267 -38.75 -5.25 39.46
C GLY A 267 -37.33 -5.81 39.35
N TRP A 268 -36.97 -6.42 38.22
CA TRP A 268 -35.60 -6.89 37.99
C TRP A 268 -34.57 -5.77 37.80
N ARG A 269 -34.98 -4.61 37.27
CA ARG A 269 -34.12 -3.41 37.18
C ARG A 269 -33.95 -2.77 38.56
N ALA A 270 -35.04 -2.64 39.32
CA ALA A 270 -35.10 -2.16 40.69
C ALA A 270 -34.20 -2.98 41.61
N LEU A 271 -34.32 -4.31 41.57
CA LEU A 271 -33.50 -5.22 42.39
C LEU A 271 -32.00 -5.06 42.10
N ARG A 272 -31.63 -4.96 40.82
CA ARG A 272 -30.23 -4.73 40.41
C ARG A 272 -29.72 -3.38 40.88
N LEU A 273 -30.52 -2.32 40.75
CA LEU A 273 -30.15 -0.99 41.23
C LEU A 273 -29.99 -0.95 42.76
N LEU A 274 -30.96 -1.49 43.50
CA LEU A 274 -30.93 -1.58 44.96
C LEU A 274 -29.69 -2.33 45.45
N SER A 275 -29.35 -3.46 44.82
CA SER A 275 -28.17 -4.25 45.20
C SER A 275 -26.84 -3.48 45.09
N ARG A 276 -26.79 -2.41 44.29
CA ARG A 276 -25.58 -1.60 44.06
C ARG A 276 -25.58 -0.27 44.79
N ARG A 277 -26.75 0.37 44.95
CA ARG A 277 -26.88 1.73 45.46
C ARG A 277 -27.54 1.80 46.84
N SER A 278 -28.34 0.80 47.23
CA SER A 278 -29.07 0.84 48.50
C SER A 278 -28.25 0.25 49.65
N PRO A 279 -28.02 1.01 50.73
CA PRO A 279 -27.35 0.49 51.92
C PRO A 279 -28.21 -0.51 52.70
N HIS A 280 -29.51 -0.59 52.39
CA HIS A 280 -30.48 -1.46 53.07
C HIS A 280 -30.63 -2.83 52.40
N PHE A 281 -30.10 -3.01 51.20
CA PHE A 281 -30.33 -4.22 50.41
C PHE A 281 -29.78 -5.50 51.07
N PHE A 282 -28.58 -5.42 51.66
CA PHE A 282 -27.90 -6.57 52.30
C PHE A 282 -28.03 -6.59 53.82
N GLN A 283 -28.94 -5.79 54.40
CA GLN A 283 -29.16 -5.79 55.83
C GLN A 283 -29.92 -7.06 56.25
N PRO A 284 -29.50 -7.74 57.33
CA PRO A 284 -30.24 -8.89 57.86
C PRO A 284 -31.65 -8.45 58.25
N THR A 285 -32.67 -8.98 57.56
CA THR A 285 -34.07 -8.74 57.88
C THR A 285 -34.73 -10.03 58.35
N ASN A 286 -35.52 -9.93 59.42
CA ASN A 286 -36.38 -11.03 59.87
C ASN A 286 -37.68 -11.11 59.06
N GLN A 287 -37.90 -10.17 58.13
CA GLN A 287 -39.08 -10.16 57.26
C GLN A 287 -38.88 -11.12 56.09
N GLN A 288 -39.77 -12.10 55.97
CA GLN A 288 -39.86 -12.97 54.80
C GLN A 288 -40.86 -12.38 53.81
N PHE A 289 -40.42 -12.12 52.59
CA PHE A 289 -41.26 -11.66 51.48
C PHE A 289 -41.66 -12.87 50.63
N LYS A 290 -42.93 -12.96 50.23
CA LYS A 290 -43.43 -14.09 49.43
C LYS A 290 -43.19 -13.88 47.94
N SER A 291 -43.03 -12.63 47.53
CA SER A 291 -42.81 -12.24 46.14
C SER A 291 -41.96 -10.97 46.01
N LEU A 292 -41.48 -10.71 44.79
CA LEU A 292 -40.59 -9.58 44.51
C LEU A 292 -41.31 -8.24 44.63
N ASP A 293 -42.56 -8.17 44.19
CA ASP A 293 -43.43 -7.00 44.32
C ASP A 293 -43.64 -6.60 45.78
N GLU A 294 -43.95 -7.57 46.67
CA GLU A 294 -44.08 -7.31 48.12
C GLU A 294 -42.77 -6.75 48.72
N TYR A 295 -41.62 -7.28 48.29
CA TYR A 295 -40.31 -6.77 48.72
C TYR A 295 -40.08 -5.35 48.23
N LEU A 296 -40.40 -5.06 46.96
CA LEU A 296 -40.20 -3.75 46.37
C LEU A 296 -41.14 -2.70 46.97
N GLU A 297 -42.40 -3.03 47.26
CA GLU A 297 -43.32 -2.14 47.98
C GLU A 297 -42.75 -1.75 49.36
N ASN A 298 -42.18 -2.71 50.10
CA ASN A 298 -41.53 -2.42 51.37
C ASN A 298 -40.30 -1.51 51.21
N MET A 299 -39.51 -1.73 50.17
CA MET A 299 -38.33 -0.92 49.87
C MET A 299 -38.70 0.48 49.42
N VAL A 300 -39.75 0.65 48.62
CA VAL A 300 -40.28 1.96 48.21
C VAL A 300 -40.73 2.76 49.42
N ILE A 301 -41.44 2.14 50.37
CA ILE A 301 -41.85 2.80 51.62
C ILE A 301 -40.64 3.23 52.46
N LYS A 302 -39.56 2.44 52.48
CA LYS A 302 -38.32 2.81 53.17
C LYS A 302 -37.61 3.96 52.49
N LEU A 303 -37.46 3.91 51.17
CA LEU A 303 -36.85 4.97 50.37
C LEU A 303 -37.64 6.28 50.51
N ALA A 304 -38.97 6.23 50.44
CA ALA A 304 -39.84 7.40 50.61
C ALA A 304 -39.69 8.08 51.99
N LYS A 305 -39.31 7.33 53.04
CA LYS A 305 -39.04 7.87 54.38
C LYS A 305 -37.63 8.45 54.54
N GLU A 306 -36.71 8.10 53.65
CA GLU A 306 -35.31 8.54 53.68
C GLU A 306 -35.05 9.73 52.74
N LEU A 307 -35.95 10.01 51.80
CA LEU A 307 -35.92 11.26 51.05
C LEU A 307 -36.17 12.45 51.97
N PRO A 308 -35.36 13.53 51.91
CA PRO A 308 -35.68 14.80 52.55
C PRO A 308 -37.02 15.33 52.01
N ASP A 309 -37.87 15.85 52.91
CA ASP A 309 -39.21 16.39 52.63
C ASP A 309 -39.32 17.05 51.24
N LEU A 310 -40.10 16.42 50.34
CA LEU A 310 -40.73 17.16 49.24
C LEU A 310 -41.68 18.18 49.89
N PRO A 311 -41.59 19.49 49.57
CA PRO A 311 -42.42 20.49 50.21
C PRO A 311 -43.88 20.25 49.86
N SER A 312 -44.66 19.83 50.84
CA SER A 312 -46.11 19.89 50.81
C SER A 312 -46.53 21.34 50.57
N GLU A 313 -47.22 21.61 49.46
CA GLU A 313 -47.88 22.89 49.20
C GLU A 313 -48.96 23.13 50.28
N GLU A 314 -48.62 23.90 51.31
CA GLU A 314 -49.60 24.51 52.21
C GLU A 314 -49.41 26.04 52.26
N ILE A 315 -50.31 26.71 51.52
CA ILE A 315 -51.06 27.93 51.85
C ILE A 315 -50.44 28.91 52.89
N LYS A 316 -50.14 30.11 52.39
CA LYS A 316 -49.80 31.38 53.09
C LYS A 316 -50.39 31.62 54.48
N THR A 317 -49.52 32.05 55.40
CA THR A 317 -49.58 33.26 56.27
C THR A 317 -48.16 33.42 56.85
N GLY A 318 -47.36 34.48 56.64
CA GLY A 318 -47.53 35.89 57.05
C GLY A 318 -46.48 36.21 58.13
N GLU A 319 -45.68 37.28 57.92
CA GLU A 319 -44.67 37.94 58.82
C GLU A 319 -43.22 37.38 58.74
N GLU A 320 -42.25 38.07 58.10
CA GLU A 320 -41.35 39.18 58.56
C GLU A 320 -40.40 38.70 59.70
N GLU A 321 -39.06 38.82 59.70
CA GLU A 321 -38.10 39.82 59.20
C GLU A 321 -36.63 39.28 59.29
N ASP A 322 -35.73 39.97 58.57
CA ASP A 322 -34.29 40.26 58.87
C ASP A 322 -33.08 39.35 58.51
N GLU A 323 -32.45 39.77 57.39
CA GLU A 323 -31.10 40.35 57.23
C GLU A 323 -29.77 39.61 57.58
N ASN A 324 -28.93 39.59 56.52
CA ASN A 324 -27.49 39.90 56.45
C ASN A 324 -26.41 38.83 56.76
N GLY A 325 -25.48 38.67 55.79
CA GLY A 325 -24.08 38.33 56.09
C GLY A 325 -23.31 37.48 55.07
N VAL A 326 -22.82 38.11 54.00
CA VAL A 326 -21.88 37.58 52.99
C VAL A 326 -20.47 37.34 53.56
N SER A 327 -19.69 36.39 52.99
CA SER A 327 -18.21 36.38 52.78
C SER A 327 -17.60 34.98 53.05
N LEU A 328 -16.63 34.39 52.35
CA LEU A 328 -15.88 34.63 51.11
C LEU A 328 -14.94 33.41 50.93
N LEU A 329 -14.66 33.09 49.66
CA LEU A 329 -13.71 32.09 49.16
C LEU A 329 -12.33 32.06 49.86
N LYS A 330 -11.71 30.86 49.89
CA LYS A 330 -10.26 30.74 49.68
C LYS A 330 -9.85 29.37 49.14
N THR A 331 -9.30 29.40 47.92
CA THR A 331 -8.47 28.36 47.32
C THR A 331 -7.04 28.42 47.89
N GLY A 332 -6.36 27.28 47.92
CA GLY A 332 -4.94 27.18 48.28
C GLY A 332 -4.35 25.85 47.83
N SER A 333 -3.50 25.92 46.81
CA SER A 333 -2.77 24.84 46.15
C SER A 333 -1.40 24.56 46.79
N ASP A 334 -0.98 23.27 46.68
CA ASP A 334 0.40 22.78 46.46
C ASP A 334 1.43 22.83 47.62
N SER A 335 2.35 21.87 47.88
CA SER A 335 2.83 20.62 47.26
C SER A 335 3.65 19.81 48.30
N LYS A 336 3.94 18.51 48.08
CA LYS A 336 5.32 17.99 47.87
C LYS A 336 5.43 16.46 47.75
N SER A 337 6.36 16.12 46.85
CA SER A 337 6.78 14.85 46.26
C SER A 337 7.60 13.93 47.19
N GLY A 338 7.54 12.62 46.93
CA GLY A 338 8.47 11.60 47.43
C GLY A 338 8.74 10.54 46.36
N TYR A 339 10.00 10.42 45.93
CA TYR A 339 10.49 9.45 44.94
C TYR A 339 10.80 8.09 45.59
N ILE A 340 10.57 6.99 44.87
CA ILE A 340 11.16 5.67 45.18
C ILE A 340 11.85 5.13 43.92
N ASN A 341 13.15 4.86 44.04
CA ASN A 341 13.98 4.17 43.06
C ASN A 341 13.76 2.65 43.15
N ILE A 342 13.64 1.97 42.00
CA ILE A 342 13.72 0.51 41.91
C ILE A 342 14.89 0.15 40.98
N TYR A 343 15.85 -0.58 41.53
CA TYR A 343 16.97 -1.20 40.82
C TYR A 343 16.52 -2.47 40.11
N ILE A 344 16.92 -2.63 38.85
CA ILE A 344 16.81 -3.87 38.07
C ILE A 344 18.10 -4.67 38.28
N TYR A 345 17.98 -5.93 38.71
CA TYR A 345 19.03 -6.93 38.56
C TYR A 345 18.72 -7.79 37.34
N ILE A 346 19.74 -7.98 36.49
CA ILE A 346 19.84 -9.06 35.50
C ILE A 346 20.37 -10.30 36.23
#